data_AF-W9CH56-F1
#
_entry.id   AF-W9CH56-F1
#
_cell.length_a   1.000
_cell.length_b   1.000
_cell.length_c   1.000
_cell.angle_alpha   90.00
_cell.angle_beta   90.00
_cell.angle_gamma   90.00
#
_symmetry.space_group_name_H-M   'P 1'
#
loop_
_entity.id
_entity.type
_entity.pdbx_description
1 polymer ?
#
loop_
_entity_poly.entity_id
_entity_poly.type
_entity_poly.pdbx_seq_one_letter_code
_entity_poly.pdbx_strand_id
1 'polypeptide(L)'
;MTTFTHTNIRILTPATVTKLTDIPSADFLNGMTTLDDTHILVADIYNGWVYKICTTTGAYSIILNDPKMKYPLTGASTNLGINGLKISDSHLYWTNTAIGILNRIQIRSDGSAIGESEVYTDNVPKADDFVFKGDGSIWVAQNQMDELGVVGVGETSARVVAGSNVWTVLAGVTAGHFGRGVGDKEVLYLATSGGEFFFGRGGRMFEDIFGGERGKGRREVEENVPFEKHFLAGEKEKEKEKEKKKKYRIEKGNENEHKKA
;
A
#
# COMPACT_ATOMS: atom_id res chain seq x y z
N MET A 1 -23.92 -13.82 -17.56
CA MET A 1 -22.64 -14.46 -17.19
C MET A 1 -21.70 -13.37 -16.71
N THR A 2 -21.25 -13.44 -15.46
CA THR A 2 -20.34 -12.47 -14.79
C THR A 2 -18.87 -12.88 -14.87
N THR A 3 -18.51 -13.78 -15.78
CA THR A 3 -17.15 -14.28 -15.95
C THR A 3 -16.42 -13.53 -17.06
N PHE A 4 -15.17 -13.13 -16.79
CA PHE A 4 -14.24 -12.68 -17.82
C PHE A 4 -13.34 -13.87 -18.20
N THR A 5 -12.87 -13.89 -19.45
CA THR A 5 -11.83 -14.85 -19.87
C THR A 5 -10.52 -14.11 -20.11
N HIS A 6 -9.41 -14.76 -19.80
CA HIS A 6 -8.08 -14.18 -19.96
C HIS A 6 -7.07 -15.23 -20.41
N THR A 7 -6.02 -14.78 -21.10
CA THR A 7 -4.82 -15.58 -21.40
C THR A 7 -3.59 -14.69 -21.22
N ASN A 8 -2.59 -15.15 -20.47
CA ASN A 8 -1.33 -14.42 -20.29
C ASN A 8 -1.55 -12.92 -20.05
N ILE A 9 -2.38 -12.60 -19.04
CA ILE A 9 -2.65 -11.23 -18.57
C ILE A 9 -3.54 -10.39 -19.53
N ARG A 10 -3.92 -10.92 -20.70
CA ARG A 10 -4.84 -10.25 -21.63
C ARG A 10 -6.29 -10.65 -21.36
N ILE A 11 -7.15 -9.67 -21.12
CA ILE A 11 -8.61 -9.87 -21.07
C ILE A 11 -9.11 -10.17 -22.49
N LEU A 12 -9.72 -11.32 -22.68
CA LEU A 12 -10.29 -11.77 -23.95
C LEU A 12 -11.77 -11.41 -24.07
N THR A 13 -12.51 -11.51 -22.97
CA THR A 13 -13.87 -10.99 -22.83
C THR A 13 -13.98 -10.20 -21.53
N PRO A 14 -14.39 -8.93 -21.56
CA PRO A 14 -14.52 -8.13 -20.35
C PRO A 14 -15.66 -8.65 -19.47
N ALA A 15 -15.53 -8.46 -18.15
CA ALA A 15 -16.62 -8.73 -17.23
C ALA A 15 -17.77 -7.73 -17.47
N THR A 16 -19.01 -8.19 -17.34
CA THR A 16 -20.15 -7.28 -17.20
C THR A 16 -20.17 -6.72 -15.79
N VAL A 17 -20.10 -5.40 -15.66
CA VAL A 17 -20.19 -4.69 -14.38
C VAL A 17 -21.59 -4.11 -14.25
N THR A 18 -22.25 -4.39 -13.13
CA THR A 18 -23.55 -3.82 -12.75
C THR A 18 -23.46 -3.22 -11.36
N LYS A 19 -24.18 -2.13 -11.12
CA LYS A 19 -24.29 -1.55 -9.78
C LYS A 19 -24.95 -2.56 -8.82
N LEU A 20 -24.36 -2.74 -7.64
CA LEU A 20 -24.91 -3.63 -6.61
C LEU A 20 -25.93 -2.92 -5.72
N THR A 21 -25.51 -1.87 -5.01
CA THR A 21 -26.36 -1.09 -4.10
C THR A 21 -25.81 0.32 -3.92
N ASP A 22 -26.68 1.27 -3.58
CA ASP A 22 -26.27 2.56 -3.01
C ASP A 22 -26.22 2.42 -1.48
N ILE A 23 -25.28 3.11 -0.83
CA ILE A 23 -25.17 3.17 0.65
C ILE A 23 -25.16 4.65 1.05
N PRO A 24 -26.32 5.32 1.14
CA PRO A 24 -26.37 6.77 1.39
C PRO A 24 -25.81 7.22 2.74
N SER A 25 -25.66 6.29 3.69
CA SER A 25 -25.04 6.56 4.99
C SER A 25 -23.52 6.48 4.98
N ALA A 26 -22.93 5.95 3.90
CA ALA A 26 -21.48 5.91 3.76
C ALA A 26 -20.95 7.29 3.37
N ASP A 27 -19.79 7.63 3.90
CA ASP A 27 -19.07 8.85 3.53
C ASP A 27 -18.06 8.53 2.43
N PHE A 28 -17.10 7.63 2.70
CA PHE A 28 -16.12 7.23 1.70
C PHE A 28 -15.69 5.77 1.84
N LEU A 29 -16.36 4.91 1.07
CA LEU A 29 -16.06 3.47 0.97
C LEU A 29 -14.68 3.26 0.35
N ASN A 30 -13.83 2.48 1.01
CA ASN A 30 -12.43 2.30 0.63
C ASN A 30 -12.03 0.82 0.62
N GLY A 31 -11.20 0.35 1.57
CA GLY A 31 -10.74 -1.04 1.60
C GLY A 31 -11.87 -2.07 1.69
N MET A 32 -11.72 -3.19 0.99
CA MET A 32 -12.71 -4.27 0.97
C MET A 32 -12.07 -5.65 1.06
N THR A 33 -12.83 -6.62 1.58
CA THR A 33 -12.42 -8.02 1.62
C THR A 33 -13.62 -8.96 1.51
N THR A 34 -13.41 -10.17 1.02
CA THR A 34 -14.44 -11.21 0.94
C THR A 34 -14.62 -11.84 2.31
N LEU A 35 -15.86 -11.91 2.80
CA LEU A 35 -16.20 -12.64 4.01
C LEU A 35 -16.54 -14.10 3.69
N ASP A 36 -17.43 -14.29 2.72
CA ASP A 36 -17.92 -15.58 2.26
C ASP A 36 -18.38 -15.50 0.79
N ASP A 37 -18.92 -16.59 0.24
CA ASP A 37 -19.38 -16.70 -1.16
C ASP A 37 -20.37 -15.60 -1.59
N THR A 38 -21.09 -15.03 -0.64
CA THR A 38 -22.20 -14.09 -0.88
C THR A 38 -22.05 -12.77 -0.15
N HIS A 39 -20.98 -12.57 0.62
CA HIS A 39 -20.77 -11.36 1.41
C HIS A 39 -19.37 -10.80 1.27
N ILE A 40 -19.31 -9.47 1.21
CA ILE A 40 -18.09 -8.69 1.32
C ILE A 40 -18.17 -7.77 2.54
N LEU A 41 -17.00 -7.41 3.06
CA LEU A 41 -16.84 -6.34 4.03
C LEU A 41 -16.19 -5.13 3.36
N VAL A 42 -16.67 -3.93 3.66
CA VAL A 42 -16.18 -2.68 3.09
C VAL A 42 -15.99 -1.65 4.19
N ALA A 43 -14.79 -1.09 4.28
CA ALA A 43 -14.43 -0.03 5.21
C ALA A 43 -14.92 1.34 4.72
N ASP A 44 -15.34 2.19 5.65
CA ASP A 44 -15.64 3.59 5.42
C ASP A 44 -14.68 4.47 6.21
N ILE A 45 -13.80 5.16 5.48
CA ILE A 45 -12.62 5.81 6.04
C ILE A 45 -12.95 7.00 6.96
N TYR A 46 -14.06 7.69 6.74
CA TYR A 46 -14.41 8.88 7.50
C TYR A 46 -15.37 8.56 8.64
N ASN A 47 -16.33 7.67 8.42
CA ASN A 47 -17.22 7.22 9.50
C ASN A 47 -16.49 6.31 10.51
N GLY A 48 -15.47 5.57 10.06
CA GLY A 48 -14.79 4.56 10.87
C GLY A 48 -15.65 3.32 11.08
N TRP A 49 -16.36 2.89 10.03
CA TRP A 49 -17.28 1.75 10.04
C TRP A 49 -16.85 0.65 9.08
N VAL A 50 -17.33 -0.56 9.33
CA VAL A 50 -17.29 -1.67 8.36
C VAL A 50 -18.72 -2.08 8.02
N TYR A 51 -19.03 -2.03 6.74
CA TYR A 51 -20.27 -2.54 6.17
C TYR A 51 -20.10 -4.01 5.78
N LYS A 52 -21.08 -4.86 6.10
CA LYS A 52 -21.28 -6.17 5.48
C LYS A 52 -22.32 -6.01 4.38
N ILE A 53 -22.01 -6.47 3.16
CA ILE A 53 -22.89 -6.34 1.99
C ILE A 53 -23.11 -7.70 1.37
N CYS A 54 -24.35 -8.08 1.15
CA CYS A 54 -24.73 -9.26 0.38
C CYS A 54 -24.59 -8.98 -1.12
N THR A 55 -23.70 -9.69 -1.80
CA THR A 55 -23.40 -9.49 -3.24
C THR A 55 -24.51 -10.01 -4.16
N THR A 56 -25.45 -10.79 -3.64
CA THR A 56 -26.60 -11.32 -4.40
C THR A 56 -27.80 -10.38 -4.36
N THR A 57 -28.06 -9.74 -3.20
CA THR A 57 -29.26 -8.93 -2.98
C THR A 57 -28.99 -7.44 -2.87
N GLY A 58 -27.74 -7.03 -2.64
CA GLY A 58 -27.38 -5.66 -2.30
C GLY A 58 -27.72 -5.25 -0.87
N ALA A 59 -28.34 -6.12 -0.06
CA ALA A 59 -28.63 -5.81 1.34
C ALA A 59 -27.35 -5.58 2.14
N TYR A 60 -27.35 -4.55 3.00
CA TYR A 60 -26.17 -4.20 3.78
C TYR A 60 -26.50 -3.82 5.22
N SER A 61 -25.53 -3.96 6.10
CA SER A 61 -25.57 -3.51 7.49
C SER A 61 -24.19 -3.07 7.97
N ILE A 62 -24.13 -2.18 8.96
CA ILE A 62 -22.89 -1.86 9.67
C ILE A 62 -22.64 -2.97 10.68
N ILE A 63 -21.49 -3.62 10.61
CA ILE A 63 -21.13 -4.72 11.52
C ILE A 63 -20.05 -4.34 12.53
N LEU A 64 -19.24 -3.31 12.26
CA LEU A 64 -18.20 -2.83 13.17
C LEU A 64 -18.11 -1.30 13.14
N ASN A 65 -17.84 -0.73 14.31
CA ASN A 65 -17.62 0.69 14.58
C ASN A 65 -16.66 0.80 15.76
N ASP A 66 -15.42 0.37 15.54
CA ASP A 66 -14.39 0.33 16.58
C ASP A 66 -13.71 1.71 16.70
N PRO A 67 -13.41 2.21 17.91
CA PRO A 67 -12.70 3.49 18.07
C PRO A 67 -11.37 3.58 17.30
N LYS A 68 -10.64 2.47 17.15
CA LYS A 68 -9.37 2.41 16.38
C LYS A 68 -9.58 2.46 14.86
N MET A 69 -10.82 2.45 14.38
CA MET A 69 -11.16 2.71 12.97
C MET A 69 -11.27 4.21 12.65
N LYS A 70 -11.35 5.07 13.68
CA LYS A 70 -11.55 6.50 13.51
C LYS A 70 -10.21 7.23 13.50
N TYR A 71 -10.13 8.34 12.79
CA TYR A 71 -9.03 9.29 12.96
C TYR A 71 -9.29 10.14 14.22
N PRO A 72 -8.26 10.45 15.02
CA PRO A 72 -8.44 11.30 16.19
C PRO A 72 -8.65 12.77 15.78
N LEU A 73 -9.44 13.52 16.55
CA LEU A 73 -9.70 14.94 16.28
C LEU A 73 -8.47 15.83 16.52
N THR A 74 -7.50 15.36 17.30
CA THR A 74 -6.27 16.07 17.62
C THR A 74 -5.07 15.15 17.38
N GLY A 75 -3.98 15.72 16.87
CA GLY A 75 -2.72 14.99 16.63
C GLY A 75 -2.75 14.03 15.44
N ALA A 76 -3.86 13.92 14.71
CA ALA A 76 -3.92 13.12 13.48
C ALA A 76 -3.05 13.74 12.38
N SER A 77 -2.33 12.89 11.68
CA SER A 77 -1.48 13.31 10.55
C SER A 77 -2.28 13.51 9.25
N THR A 78 -3.52 13.02 9.21
CA THR A 78 -4.51 13.13 8.13
C THR A 78 -5.89 12.77 8.71
N ASN A 79 -6.99 13.15 8.05
CA ASN A 79 -8.36 12.80 8.46
C ASN A 79 -8.81 11.45 7.89
N LEU A 80 -7.86 10.56 7.58
CA LEU A 80 -8.12 9.25 6.97
C LEU A 80 -8.06 8.18 8.05
N GLY A 81 -9.21 7.63 8.47
CA GLY A 81 -9.29 6.58 9.48
C GLY A 81 -8.93 5.20 8.92
N ILE A 82 -9.84 4.25 9.12
CA ILE A 82 -9.78 2.89 8.58
C ILE A 82 -9.56 2.92 7.06
N ASN A 83 -8.62 2.12 6.56
CA ASN A 83 -8.31 2.06 5.13
C ASN A 83 -8.30 0.62 4.61
N GLY A 84 -7.12 0.02 4.46
CA GLY A 84 -6.97 -1.38 4.08
C GLY A 84 -7.73 -2.31 5.01
N LEU A 85 -8.33 -3.36 4.44
CA LEU A 85 -9.16 -4.33 5.14
C LEU A 85 -8.87 -5.73 4.59
N LYS A 86 -8.51 -6.69 5.46
CA LYS A 86 -8.23 -8.10 5.08
C LYS A 86 -8.65 -9.05 6.20
N ILE A 87 -9.06 -10.27 5.84
CA ILE A 87 -9.30 -11.36 6.79
C ILE A 87 -8.15 -12.35 6.72
N SER A 88 -7.66 -12.80 7.88
CA SER A 88 -6.73 -13.92 8.02
C SER A 88 -6.95 -14.62 9.35
N ASP A 89 -6.94 -15.96 9.37
CA ASP A 89 -7.07 -16.79 10.58
C ASP A 89 -8.20 -16.34 11.53
N SER A 90 -9.41 -16.16 10.99
CA SER A 90 -10.60 -15.70 11.72
C SER A 90 -10.44 -14.33 12.42
N HIS A 91 -9.51 -13.50 11.96
CA HIS A 91 -9.37 -12.12 12.38
C HIS A 91 -9.60 -11.18 11.20
N LEU A 92 -10.29 -10.08 11.47
CA LEU A 92 -10.34 -8.94 10.57
C LEU A 92 -9.20 -7.99 10.93
N TYR A 93 -8.35 -7.71 9.97
CA TYR A 93 -7.25 -6.75 10.07
C TYR A 93 -7.59 -5.47 9.33
N TRP A 94 -7.18 -4.33 9.87
CA TRP A 94 -7.30 -3.05 9.18
C TRP A 94 -6.17 -2.09 9.51
N THR A 95 -5.78 -1.29 8.53
CA THR A 95 -4.90 -0.14 8.74
C THR A 95 -5.71 1.06 9.19
N ASN A 96 -5.09 1.94 9.98
CA ASN A 96 -5.58 3.29 10.22
C ASN A 96 -4.52 4.28 9.72
N THR A 97 -4.87 5.03 8.68
CA THR A 97 -3.94 5.90 7.96
C THR A 97 -3.50 7.09 8.83
N ALA A 98 -4.43 7.65 9.62
CA ALA A 98 -4.22 8.83 10.44
C ALA A 98 -3.21 8.60 11.57
N ILE A 99 -3.28 7.42 12.18
CA ILE A 99 -2.49 7.05 13.36
C ILE A 99 -1.24 6.25 12.94
N GLY A 100 -1.27 5.54 11.81
CA GLY A 100 -0.13 4.75 11.33
C GLY A 100 0.00 3.42 12.06
N ILE A 101 -1.12 2.71 12.23
CA ILE A 101 -1.21 1.43 12.93
C ILE A 101 -1.95 0.39 12.08
N LEU A 102 -1.59 -0.87 12.28
CA LEU A 102 -2.33 -2.04 11.82
C LEU A 102 -2.99 -2.69 13.03
N ASN A 103 -4.30 -2.88 12.97
CA ASN A 103 -5.12 -3.43 14.03
C ASN A 103 -5.69 -4.78 13.63
N ARG A 104 -6.18 -5.53 14.61
CA ARG A 104 -7.03 -6.70 14.37
C ARG A 104 -8.11 -6.88 15.43
N ILE A 105 -9.14 -7.62 15.05
CA ILE A 105 -10.17 -8.12 15.96
C ILE A 105 -10.57 -9.53 15.51
N GLN A 106 -10.84 -10.41 16.47
CA GLN A 106 -11.35 -11.73 16.15
C GLN A 106 -12.80 -11.62 15.64
N ILE A 107 -13.14 -12.41 14.63
CA ILE A 107 -14.48 -12.43 14.04
C ILE A 107 -15.04 -13.86 13.96
N ARG A 108 -16.36 -13.99 14.04
CA ARG A 108 -17.08 -15.22 13.66
C ARG A 108 -17.15 -15.35 12.14
N SER A 109 -17.60 -16.52 11.67
CA SER A 109 -17.83 -16.77 10.24
C SER A 109 -18.85 -15.83 9.60
N ASP A 110 -19.76 -15.23 10.39
CA ASP A 110 -20.71 -14.23 9.92
C ASP A 110 -20.15 -12.80 9.88
N GLY A 111 -18.89 -12.61 10.28
CA GLY A 111 -18.20 -11.32 10.34
C GLY A 111 -18.38 -10.56 11.66
N SER A 112 -19.22 -11.06 12.59
CA SER A 112 -19.41 -10.40 13.89
C SER A 112 -18.16 -10.48 14.75
N ALA A 113 -17.82 -9.38 15.42
CA ALA A 113 -16.67 -9.32 16.32
C ALA A 113 -16.81 -10.24 17.55
N ILE A 114 -15.65 -10.67 18.03
CA ILE A 114 -15.45 -11.36 19.30
C ILE A 114 -14.42 -10.54 20.10
N GLY A 115 -14.83 -10.06 21.27
CA GLY A 115 -13.95 -9.33 22.18
C GLY A 115 -13.60 -7.91 21.71
N GLU A 116 -12.46 -7.41 22.19
CA GLU A 116 -11.93 -6.09 21.86
C GLU A 116 -10.87 -6.18 20.76
N SER A 117 -10.72 -5.09 20.01
CA SER A 117 -9.63 -4.95 19.05
C SER A 117 -8.30 -4.66 19.73
N GLU A 118 -7.21 -5.09 19.09
CA GLU A 118 -5.85 -4.77 19.51
C GLU A 118 -5.04 -4.16 18.36
N VAL A 119 -4.01 -3.40 18.73
CA VAL A 119 -2.99 -2.94 17.78
C VAL A 119 -2.06 -4.12 17.54
N TYR A 120 -2.04 -4.62 16.31
CA TYR A 120 -1.15 -5.71 15.92
C TYR A 120 0.27 -5.19 15.65
N THR A 121 0.36 -4.01 15.04
CA THR A 121 1.63 -3.34 14.77
C THR A 121 1.45 -1.84 14.83
N ASP A 122 2.29 -1.20 15.62
CA ASP A 122 2.54 0.23 15.55
C ASP A 122 3.73 0.50 14.62
N ASN A 123 3.88 1.74 14.14
CA ASN A 123 4.94 2.13 13.20
C ASN A 123 4.75 1.67 11.74
N VAL A 124 3.51 1.76 11.24
CA VAL A 124 3.22 1.75 9.79
C VAL A 124 2.65 3.11 9.38
N PRO A 125 3.47 4.19 9.40
CA PRO A 125 2.99 5.55 9.15
C PRO A 125 2.31 5.62 7.79
N LYS A 126 1.17 6.34 7.73
CA LYS A 126 0.50 6.60 6.44
C LYS A 126 0.12 5.32 5.69
N ALA A 127 -0.16 4.25 6.43
CA ALA A 127 -0.57 2.97 5.87
C ALA A 127 -1.85 3.13 5.06
N ASP A 128 -1.80 2.64 3.81
CA ASP A 128 -2.90 2.59 2.88
C ASP A 128 -3.51 1.18 2.92
N ASP A 129 -3.38 0.37 1.88
CA ASP A 129 -3.73 -1.05 1.92
C ASP A 129 -2.53 -1.95 2.30
N PHE A 130 -2.83 -3.22 2.58
CA PHE A 130 -1.84 -4.24 2.92
C PHE A 130 -2.25 -5.61 2.37
N VAL A 131 -1.30 -6.52 2.32
CA VAL A 131 -1.52 -7.89 1.86
C VAL A 131 -0.76 -8.91 2.70
N PHE A 132 -1.39 -10.04 2.96
CA PHE A 132 -0.74 -11.21 3.53
C PHE A 132 0.03 -11.97 2.44
N LYS A 133 1.26 -12.35 2.73
CA LYS A 133 1.96 -13.38 1.98
C LYS A 133 1.54 -14.76 2.50
N GLY A 134 1.71 -15.80 1.69
CA GLY A 134 1.37 -17.18 2.08
C GLY A 134 2.13 -17.74 3.29
N ASP A 135 3.23 -17.10 3.71
CA ASP A 135 3.95 -17.44 4.95
C ASP A 135 3.38 -16.75 6.20
N GLY A 136 2.40 -15.85 6.05
CA GLY A 136 1.79 -15.08 7.13
C GLY A 136 2.41 -13.69 7.37
N SER A 137 3.48 -13.32 6.64
CA SER A 137 4.01 -11.95 6.71
C SER A 137 3.04 -10.94 6.10
N ILE A 138 3.04 -9.72 6.63
CA ILE A 138 2.15 -8.63 6.21
C ILE A 138 2.95 -7.56 5.50
N TRP A 139 2.57 -7.24 4.27
CA TRP A 139 3.21 -6.22 3.45
C TRP A 139 2.28 -5.01 3.37
N VAL A 140 2.74 -3.86 3.84
CA VAL A 140 1.93 -2.65 4.03
C VAL A 140 2.42 -1.55 3.11
N ALA A 141 1.53 -1.02 2.27
CA ALA A 141 1.81 0.16 1.48
C ALA A 141 1.71 1.40 2.37
N GLN A 142 2.77 2.21 2.44
CA GLN A 142 2.80 3.45 3.21
C GLN A 142 2.78 4.64 2.25
N ASN A 143 1.59 4.97 1.75
CA ASN A 143 1.37 5.83 0.58
C ASN A 143 2.14 7.15 0.67
N GLN A 144 1.88 7.97 1.68
CA GLN A 144 2.53 9.29 1.79
C GLN A 144 3.98 9.22 2.30
N MET A 145 4.52 8.02 2.50
CA MET A 145 5.94 7.79 2.77
C MET A 145 6.69 7.26 1.55
N ASP A 146 6.00 6.91 0.45
CA ASP A 146 6.55 6.25 -0.73
C ASP A 146 7.32 4.97 -0.38
N GLU A 147 6.85 4.25 0.65
CA GLU A 147 7.54 3.13 1.28
C GLU A 147 6.67 1.87 1.31
N LEU A 148 7.33 0.73 1.24
CA LEU A 148 6.75 -0.59 1.47
C LEU A 148 7.30 -1.16 2.78
N GLY A 149 6.42 -1.36 3.75
CA GLY A 149 6.72 -1.97 5.04
C GLY A 149 6.44 -3.47 5.05
N VAL A 150 7.16 -4.21 5.89
CA VAL A 150 6.89 -5.63 6.17
C VAL A 150 6.85 -5.87 7.67
N VAL A 151 5.81 -6.55 8.13
CA VAL A 151 5.74 -7.20 9.44
C VAL A 151 6.04 -8.68 9.23
N GLY A 152 7.16 -9.16 9.78
CA GLY A 152 7.53 -10.56 9.70
C GLY A 152 6.60 -11.48 10.49
N VAL A 153 6.67 -12.77 10.20
CA VAL A 153 5.86 -13.79 10.91
C VAL A 153 6.22 -13.79 12.38
N GLY A 154 5.24 -13.54 13.25
CA GLY A 154 5.44 -13.46 14.70
C GLY A 154 6.09 -12.17 15.18
N GLU A 155 6.35 -11.21 14.29
CA GLU A 155 6.80 -9.87 14.64
C GLU A 155 5.60 -8.95 14.90
N THR A 156 5.81 -7.90 15.70
CA THR A 156 4.82 -6.84 15.99
C THR A 156 5.26 -5.48 15.50
N SER A 157 6.39 -5.39 14.82
CA SER A 157 6.94 -4.13 14.30
C SER A 157 7.23 -4.25 12.81
N ALA A 158 6.85 -3.23 12.06
CA ALA A 158 7.17 -3.16 10.65
C ALA A 158 8.61 -2.65 10.42
N ARG A 159 9.22 -3.12 9.33
CA ARG A 159 10.44 -2.53 8.76
C ARG A 159 10.23 -2.17 7.30
N VAL A 160 10.81 -1.05 6.87
CA VAL A 160 10.81 -0.65 5.46
C VAL A 160 11.71 -1.58 4.65
N VAL A 161 11.21 -2.09 3.54
CA VAL A 161 11.94 -3.03 2.66
C VAL A 161 12.18 -2.50 1.26
N ALA A 162 11.40 -1.52 0.83
CA ALA A 162 11.56 -0.83 -0.44
C ALA A 162 10.95 0.57 -0.38
N GLY A 163 11.37 1.42 -1.31
CA GLY A 163 10.86 2.79 -1.41
C GLY A 163 11.57 3.77 -0.47
N SER A 164 11.19 5.04 -0.63
CA SER A 164 11.66 6.18 0.16
C SER A 164 10.94 7.42 -0.35
N ASN A 165 10.60 8.34 0.55
CA ASN A 165 9.99 9.65 0.23
C ASN A 165 10.87 10.62 -0.60
N VAL A 166 12.01 10.17 -1.09
CA VAL A 166 12.86 10.90 -2.05
C VAL A 166 13.06 10.14 -3.37
N TRP A 167 12.40 8.99 -3.56
CA TRP A 167 12.50 8.12 -4.73
C TRP A 167 11.12 7.93 -5.37
N THR A 168 11.07 7.92 -6.71
CA THR A 168 9.81 7.88 -7.45
C THR A 168 9.29 6.47 -7.76
N VAL A 169 10.10 5.44 -7.55
CA VAL A 169 9.76 4.04 -7.92
C VAL A 169 8.49 3.56 -7.20
N LEU A 170 8.29 3.96 -5.94
CA LEU A 170 7.10 3.63 -5.15
C LEU A 170 6.31 4.88 -4.76
N ALA A 171 6.39 5.95 -5.56
CA ALA A 171 5.69 7.20 -5.29
C ALA A 171 4.19 6.98 -5.14
N GLY A 172 3.65 7.25 -3.94
CA GLY A 172 2.27 7.04 -3.59
C GLY A 172 1.82 5.59 -3.72
N VAL A 173 2.63 4.62 -3.28
CA VAL A 173 2.23 3.20 -3.26
C VAL A 173 0.95 3.00 -2.43
N THR A 174 -0.09 2.40 -3.02
CA THR A 174 -1.44 2.32 -2.41
C THR A 174 -1.82 0.93 -1.94
N ALA A 175 -1.57 -0.09 -2.75
CA ALA A 175 -2.04 -1.45 -2.50
C ALA A 175 -1.14 -2.48 -3.18
N GLY A 176 -1.24 -3.73 -2.74
CA GLY A 176 -0.51 -4.82 -3.36
C GLY A 176 -1.24 -6.15 -3.34
N HIS A 177 -0.82 -7.04 -4.23
CA HIS A 177 -1.28 -8.43 -4.26
C HIS A 177 -0.17 -9.34 -4.77
N PHE A 178 0.06 -10.47 -4.09
CA PHE A 178 0.98 -11.50 -4.59
C PHE A 178 0.38 -12.20 -5.82
N GLY A 179 1.22 -12.58 -6.80
CA GLY A 179 0.76 -13.33 -7.96
C GLY A 179 0.01 -14.61 -7.57
N ARG A 180 -0.89 -15.05 -8.46
CA ARG A 180 -1.73 -16.24 -8.23
C ARG A 180 -1.30 -17.44 -9.07
N GLY A 181 -0.44 -17.22 -10.06
CA GLY A 181 0.09 -18.25 -10.94
C GLY A 181 1.29 -18.95 -10.34
N VAL A 182 1.59 -20.13 -10.89
CA VAL A 182 2.75 -20.93 -10.47
C VAL A 182 4.07 -20.17 -10.65
N GLY A 183 4.14 -19.28 -11.66
CA GLY A 183 5.35 -18.51 -11.99
C GLY A 183 5.51 -17.17 -11.27
N ASP A 184 4.47 -16.66 -10.61
CA ASP A 184 4.47 -15.30 -10.02
C ASP A 184 3.99 -15.27 -8.56
N LYS A 185 3.76 -16.42 -7.90
CA LYS A 185 3.33 -16.48 -6.49
C LYS A 185 4.24 -15.75 -5.49
N GLU A 186 5.52 -15.59 -5.83
CA GLU A 186 6.50 -14.84 -5.01
C GLU A 186 6.67 -13.39 -5.49
N VAL A 187 5.94 -12.96 -6.52
CA VAL A 187 5.97 -11.61 -7.07
C VAL A 187 4.86 -10.79 -6.41
N LEU A 188 5.25 -9.69 -5.76
CA LEU A 188 4.32 -8.70 -5.25
C LEU A 188 4.04 -7.64 -6.31
N TYR A 189 2.81 -7.58 -6.79
CA TYR A 189 2.33 -6.50 -7.65
C TYR A 189 1.86 -5.33 -6.79
N LEU A 190 2.23 -4.11 -7.17
CA LEU A 190 1.90 -2.89 -6.42
C LEU A 190 1.16 -1.90 -7.32
N ALA A 191 0.17 -1.25 -6.75
CA ALA A 191 -0.48 -0.07 -7.33
C ALA A 191 0.12 1.20 -6.71
N THR A 192 0.16 2.29 -7.49
CA THR A 192 0.71 3.59 -7.07
C THR A 192 -0.19 4.71 -7.57
N SER A 193 -0.33 5.80 -6.80
CA SER A 193 -0.94 7.04 -7.28
C SER A 193 0.00 7.91 -8.11
N GLY A 194 1.29 7.56 -8.19
CA GLY A 194 2.31 8.36 -8.87
C GLY A 194 2.83 9.53 -8.02
N GLY A 195 2.54 9.55 -6.72
CA GLY A 195 2.97 10.61 -5.80
C GLY A 195 2.10 11.86 -5.83
N GLU A 196 0.98 11.86 -6.56
CA GLU A 196 0.02 12.96 -6.55
C GLU A 196 -0.82 12.92 -5.28
N PHE A 197 -0.35 13.58 -4.22
CA PHE A 197 -1.23 14.15 -3.19
C PHE A 197 -0.76 15.56 -2.83
N PHE A 198 -1.61 16.54 -3.15
CA PHE A 198 -1.41 17.96 -2.87
C PHE A 198 -1.54 18.26 -1.36
N PHE A 199 -0.52 18.85 -0.76
CA PHE A 199 -0.51 20.24 -0.27
C PHE A 199 0.86 20.62 0.32
N GLY A 200 1.50 21.62 -0.29
CA GLY A 200 2.36 22.59 0.39
C GLY A 200 3.75 22.13 0.86
N ARG A 201 4.70 22.04 -0.08
CA ARG A 201 6.10 22.48 0.14
C ARG A 201 6.83 22.59 -1.20
N GLY A 202 6.92 23.81 -1.73
CA GLY A 202 7.99 24.27 -2.64
C GLY A 202 8.38 23.36 -3.81
N GLY A 203 7.46 22.56 -4.35
CA GLY A 203 7.73 21.62 -5.43
C GLY A 203 8.09 22.39 -6.69
N ARG A 204 9.36 22.30 -7.10
CA ARG A 204 9.68 22.42 -8.52
C ARG A 204 8.93 21.29 -9.20
N MET A 205 7.99 21.66 -10.07
CA MET A 205 7.45 20.74 -11.06
C MET A 205 8.62 20.05 -11.73
N PHE A 206 8.77 18.75 -11.52
CA PHE A 206 9.30 17.90 -12.56
C PHE A 206 8.07 17.28 -13.22
N GLU A 207 7.73 17.84 -14.37
CA GLU A 207 6.96 17.13 -15.39
C GLU A 207 7.76 15.87 -15.69
N ASP A 208 7.33 14.72 -15.18
CA ASP A 208 7.82 13.43 -15.68
C ASP A 208 6.75 12.82 -16.58
N ILE A 209 7.20 12.55 -17.79
CA ILE A 209 6.41 12.30 -18.98
C ILE A 209 5.87 10.87 -18.93
N PHE A 210 4.57 10.71 -18.75
CA PHE A 210 3.86 9.60 -19.39
C PHE A 210 3.20 10.12 -20.67
N GLY A 211 3.80 9.72 -21.80
CA GLY A 211 3.62 10.27 -23.13
C GLY A 211 2.17 10.28 -23.62
N GLY A 212 1.69 11.48 -23.91
CA GLY A 212 0.59 11.75 -24.83
C GLY A 212 1.14 12.27 -26.16
N GLU A 213 1.81 11.44 -26.96
CA GLU A 213 2.08 11.75 -28.37
C GLU A 213 1.35 10.77 -29.29
N ARG A 214 0.33 11.29 -29.98
CA ARG A 214 -0.20 10.68 -31.20
C ARG A 214 0.85 10.83 -32.30
N GLY A 215 1.58 9.77 -32.64
CA GLY A 215 2.40 9.79 -33.85
C GLY A 215 3.44 8.67 -33.98
N LYS A 216 3.08 7.62 -34.73
CA LYS A 216 3.94 6.69 -35.49
C LYS A 216 5.29 6.27 -34.87
N GLY A 217 5.35 5.03 -34.40
CA GLY A 217 6.59 4.25 -34.34
C GLY A 217 6.55 3.12 -33.31
N ARG A 218 6.33 1.88 -33.75
CA ARG A 218 6.57 0.69 -32.92
C ARG A 218 8.03 0.68 -32.47
N ARG A 219 8.27 0.50 -31.17
CA ARG A 219 9.46 -0.16 -30.66
C ARG A 219 9.04 -1.20 -29.63
N GLU A 220 9.58 -2.40 -29.82
CA GLU A 220 9.32 -3.60 -29.03
C GLU A 220 9.76 -3.40 -27.58
N VAL A 221 9.01 -4.00 -26.66
CA VAL A 221 9.28 -4.01 -25.23
C VAL A 221 10.44 -4.97 -24.99
N GLU A 222 11.58 -4.46 -24.52
CA GLU A 222 12.68 -5.30 -24.06
C GLU A 222 12.27 -6.08 -22.80
N GLU A 223 12.58 -7.37 -22.83
CA GLU A 223 12.24 -8.38 -21.85
C GLU A 223 12.83 -8.11 -20.45
N ASN A 224 12.03 -8.45 -19.44
CA ASN A 224 12.37 -8.83 -18.07
C ASN A 224 13.85 -8.69 -17.66
N VAL A 225 14.17 -7.60 -16.94
CA VAL A 225 15.40 -7.50 -16.15
C VAL A 225 15.08 -7.93 -14.71
N PRO A 226 15.72 -9.00 -14.17
CA PRO A 226 15.47 -9.44 -12.79
C PRO A 226 15.87 -8.39 -11.75
N PHE A 227 15.08 -8.30 -10.67
CA PHE A 227 15.23 -7.36 -9.54
C PHE A 227 16.65 -7.32 -8.92
N GLU A 228 17.42 -8.42 -8.99
CA GLU A 228 18.82 -8.50 -8.55
C GLU A 228 19.76 -7.50 -9.24
N LYS A 229 19.51 -7.14 -10.50
CA LYS A 229 20.41 -6.22 -11.23
C LYS A 229 20.29 -4.77 -10.76
N HIS A 230 19.12 -4.34 -10.29
CA HIS A 230 18.95 -3.01 -9.69
C HIS A 230 19.53 -2.94 -8.27
N PHE A 231 19.49 -4.05 -7.51
CA PHE A 231 20.08 -4.14 -6.19
C PHE A 231 21.62 -3.92 -6.23
N LEU A 232 22.31 -4.58 -7.16
CA LEU A 232 23.76 -4.44 -7.34
C LEU A 232 24.18 -3.05 -7.89
N ALA A 233 23.32 -2.39 -8.66
CA ALA A 233 23.57 -1.02 -9.12
C ALA A 233 23.49 0.00 -7.97
N GLY A 234 22.49 -0.16 -7.09
CA GLY A 234 22.32 0.69 -5.90
C GLY A 234 23.44 0.53 -4.87
N GLU A 235 24.00 -0.68 -4.70
CA GLU A 235 25.17 -0.88 -3.84
C GLU A 235 26.43 -0.21 -4.41
N LYS A 236 26.67 -0.29 -5.72
CA LYS A 236 27.80 0.40 -6.37
C LYS A 236 27.70 1.93 -6.31
N GLU A 237 26.49 2.49 -6.35
CA GLU A 237 26.29 3.93 -6.15
C GLU A 237 26.54 4.36 -4.70
N LYS A 238 26.08 3.58 -3.71
CA LYS A 238 26.39 3.82 -2.29
C LYS A 238 27.90 3.74 -2.01
N GLU A 239 28.63 2.87 -2.70
CA GLU A 239 30.08 2.77 -2.58
C GLU A 239 30.81 3.99 -3.19
N LYS A 240 30.38 4.44 -4.37
CA LYS A 240 30.88 5.68 -5.00
C LYS A 240 30.58 6.93 -4.17
N GLU A 241 29.42 6.99 -3.50
CA GLU A 241 29.06 8.11 -2.63
C GLU A 241 29.89 8.11 -1.33
N LYS A 242 30.17 6.94 -0.76
CA LYS A 242 31.12 6.78 0.36
C LYS A 242 32.53 7.22 -0.05
N GLU A 243 32.98 6.87 -1.25
CA GLU A 243 34.29 7.27 -1.78
C GLU A 243 34.39 8.79 -2.01
N LYS A 244 33.34 9.41 -2.58
CA LYS A 244 33.25 10.87 -2.71
C LYS A 244 33.26 11.58 -1.36
N LYS A 245 32.51 11.10 -0.37
CA LYS A 245 32.50 11.68 0.99
C LYS A 245 33.86 11.52 1.69
N LYS A 246 34.59 10.43 1.44
CA LYS A 246 35.95 10.22 1.95
C LYS A 246 36.94 11.18 1.30
N LYS A 247 36.87 11.40 -0.03
CA LYS A 247 37.69 12.38 -0.76
C LYS A 247 37.46 13.81 -0.27
N TYR A 248 36.19 14.21 -0.12
CA TYR A 248 35.82 15.55 0.37
C TYR A 248 36.32 15.83 1.81
N ARG A 249 36.38 14.79 2.65
CA ARG A 249 36.92 14.89 4.03
C ARG A 249 38.45 15.02 4.05
N ILE A 250 39.15 14.40 3.10
CA ILE A 250 40.62 14.52 2.96
C ILE A 250 40.98 15.91 2.42
N GLU A 251 40.27 16.42 1.43
CA GLU A 251 40.51 17.77 0.87
C GLU A 251 40.27 18.87 1.92
N LYS A 252 39.20 18.78 2.72
CA LYS A 252 38.98 19.71 3.85
C LYS A 252 39.99 19.56 5.00
N GLY A 253 40.62 18.39 5.15
CA GLY A 253 41.70 18.18 6.11
C GLY A 253 42.95 18.98 5.74
N ASN A 254 43.30 19.00 4.45
CA ASN A 254 44.46 19.73 3.93
C ASN A 254 44.25 21.25 3.84
N GLU A 255 43.01 21.73 3.65
CA GLU A 255 42.74 23.18 3.67
C GLU A 255 42.89 23.82 5.07
N ASN A 256 42.81 23.03 6.15
CA ASN A 256 42.97 23.52 7.51
C ASN A 256 44.44 23.58 7.99
N GLU A 257 45.39 22.95 7.28
CA GLU A 257 46.82 23.04 7.62
C GLU A 257 47.51 24.28 7.01
N HIS A 258 46.89 24.97 6.04
CA HIS A 258 47.43 26.19 5.44
C HIS A 258 46.91 27.51 6.04
N LYS A 259 46.17 27.47 7.16
CA LYS A 259 45.72 28.68 7.88
C LYS A 259 46.31 28.86 9.28
N LYS A 260 47.37 28.11 9.62
CA LYS A 260 48.20 28.36 10.80
C LYS A 260 49.68 28.36 10.42
N ALA A 261 50.12 29.46 9.83
CA ALA A 261 51.51 29.93 9.83
C ALA A 261 51.49 31.46 9.76
#